data_AF-A0A0J6XKS5-F1
#
_entry.id   AF-A0A0J6XKS5-F1
#
_cell.length_a   1.000
_cell.length_b   1.000
_cell.length_c   1.000
_cell.angle_alpha   90.00
_cell.angle_beta   90.00
_cell.angle_gamma   90.00
#
_symmetry.space_group_name_H-M   'P 1'
#
loop_
_entity.id
_entity.type
_entity.pdbx_description
1 polymer ?
#
loop_
_entity_poly.entity_id
_entity_poly.type
_entity_poly.pdbx_seq_one_letter_code
_entity_poly.pdbx_strand_id
1 'polypeptide(L)'
;MLRDADLPGLQRETDETVAEILRLRSASGRIVGKELPEPLRRLRASVVALGTVAEEVSRFSPSRTSAAERRLATDLAQANRGEARELFACLEQGWGEFAWSEVRRHALVAQAAGRTLEAAARTDHASLPDEDVYQRALGMPAEQLRPGAGVASRARLLAAWSKAPKALDRRLRRSMRHLIDDSLPLTVKLLHHLASLALSDRPLLAHRAAFLARDLVTSHLKAEPEHACSVITRHVDREPEMLSSHRGQVAYRDAYNRAAHQEEKARAVMDLHRAVLEGDVKRTAAVVMELLGRAVPEGASLSTVRDLLAAEDSEPLCKFLASTIRTEWRNANAHEDFRWDPVNSTLLLGGQPTDLEQVLDAAIRARAICHGFEHGVALAYAQNAPLIIWGAEEANYVGRDLSILQAAGESRFPVLDIRRNGSLVRLDGPDISVETLREACRALLRAALADPSIERWELCQTSPGRPPLCVDRTGTHAGLQVAEPLWELADPLPFAVLPLLANAMTNAGEPAETAVSTVLCLAAAHVVGERDRLFPALAQDDSAAKDELISTAKLISDGAKAAAQLLERPARRKLLAFAEVLAGDCHRLRSARAFELAHEFVPADRVLRRHAPARLPWVTALDDSGG
;
A
#
# COMPACT_ATOMS: atom_id res chain seq x y z
N MET A 1 -1.57 10.69 -19.36
CA MET A 1 -2.24 9.35 -19.39
C MET A 1 -2.24 8.69 -20.77
N LEU A 2 -2.28 9.49 -21.85
CA LEU A 2 -2.41 8.98 -23.22
C LEU A 2 -1.23 8.11 -23.68
N ARG A 3 -0.02 8.38 -23.18
CA ARG A 3 1.18 7.57 -23.46
C ARG A 3 1.07 6.13 -22.97
N ASP A 4 0.44 5.89 -21.83
CA ASP A 4 0.28 4.57 -21.24
C ASP A 4 -0.80 3.71 -21.92
N ALA A 5 -1.73 4.37 -22.63
CA ALA A 5 -2.85 3.72 -23.30
C ALA A 5 -2.45 3.04 -24.62
N ASP A 6 -1.30 3.40 -25.20
CA ASP A 6 -0.84 2.97 -26.53
C ASP A 6 -1.88 3.13 -27.66
N LEU A 7 -2.77 4.12 -27.52
CA LEU A 7 -3.74 4.49 -28.55
C LEU A 7 -3.08 4.82 -29.91
N PRO A 8 -1.89 5.48 -29.99
CA PRO A 8 -1.19 5.67 -31.26
C PRO A 8 -0.69 4.37 -31.90
N GLY A 9 -0.30 3.36 -31.11
CA GLY A 9 0.09 2.05 -31.61
C GLY A 9 -1.08 1.34 -32.28
N LEU A 10 -2.21 1.29 -31.58
CA LEU A 10 -3.45 0.70 -32.10
C LEU A 10 -4.01 1.43 -33.33
N GLN A 11 -3.85 2.76 -33.39
CA GLN A 11 -4.19 3.52 -34.59
C GLN A 11 -3.36 3.07 -35.80
N ARG A 12 -2.04 2.94 -35.62
CA ARG A 12 -1.15 2.52 -36.71
C ARG A 12 -1.47 1.12 -37.21
N GLU A 13 -1.77 0.18 -36.31
CA GLU A 13 -2.23 -1.16 -36.68
C GLU A 13 -3.54 -1.12 -37.48
N THR A 14 -4.47 -0.25 -37.08
CA THR A 14 -5.73 -0.03 -37.81
C THR A 14 -5.45 0.52 -39.21
N ASP A 15 -4.65 1.58 -39.32
CA ASP A 15 -4.27 2.20 -40.59
C ASP A 15 -3.56 1.21 -41.53
N GLU A 16 -2.64 0.40 -41.00
CA GLU A 16 -1.93 -0.65 -41.76
C GLU A 16 -2.87 -1.74 -42.26
N THR A 17 -3.82 -2.17 -41.42
CA THR A 17 -4.82 -3.19 -41.80
C THR A 17 -5.77 -2.67 -42.86
N VAL A 18 -6.21 -1.40 -42.76
CA VAL A 18 -7.02 -0.74 -43.79
C VAL A 18 -6.23 -0.63 -45.10
N ALA A 19 -4.94 -0.27 -45.03
CA ALA A 19 -4.08 -0.22 -46.21
C ALA A 19 -3.88 -1.61 -46.87
N GLU A 20 -3.84 -2.69 -46.10
CA GLU A 20 -3.80 -4.06 -46.61
C GLU A 20 -5.10 -4.45 -47.33
N ILE A 21 -6.25 -4.17 -46.72
CA ILE A 21 -7.57 -4.39 -47.33
C ILE A 21 -7.68 -3.61 -48.65
N LEU A 22 -7.13 -2.40 -48.67
CA LEU A 22 -7.10 -1.54 -49.86
C LEU A 22 -6.34 -2.15 -51.04
N ARG A 23 -5.21 -2.83 -50.78
CA ARG A 23 -4.43 -3.49 -51.84
C ARG A 23 -5.20 -4.63 -52.50
N LEU A 24 -6.16 -5.24 -51.80
CA LEU A 24 -7.01 -6.30 -52.34
C LEU A 24 -8.08 -5.78 -53.31
N ARG A 25 -8.39 -4.48 -53.32
CA ARG A 25 -9.41 -3.90 -54.21
C ARG A 25 -9.11 -4.14 -55.69
N SER A 26 -7.85 -4.13 -56.09
CA SER A 26 -7.41 -4.37 -57.47
C SER A 26 -7.10 -5.85 -57.76
N ALA A 27 -7.26 -6.74 -56.78
CA ALA A 27 -6.96 -8.16 -56.93
C ALA A 27 -8.11 -8.93 -57.59
N SER A 28 -7.80 -10.09 -58.17
CA SER A 28 -8.85 -10.97 -58.73
C SER A 28 -9.80 -11.48 -57.63
N GLY A 29 -11.06 -11.74 -57.95
CA GLY A 29 -12.07 -12.18 -56.97
C GLY A 29 -11.68 -13.45 -56.19
N ARG A 30 -10.87 -14.34 -56.78
CA ARG A 30 -10.32 -15.53 -56.10
C ARG A 30 -9.31 -15.17 -55.01
N ILE A 31 -8.47 -14.16 -55.25
CA ILE A 31 -7.49 -13.66 -54.28
C ILE A 31 -8.22 -12.91 -53.17
N VAL A 32 -9.17 -12.04 -53.52
CA VAL A 32 -10.01 -11.32 -52.56
C VAL A 32 -10.72 -12.29 -51.62
N GLY A 33 -11.40 -13.31 -52.15
CA GLY A 33 -12.11 -14.30 -51.34
C GLY A 33 -11.22 -15.10 -50.39
N LYS A 34 -9.94 -15.28 -50.72
CA LYS A 34 -8.97 -16.02 -49.89
C LYS A 34 -8.32 -15.11 -48.83
N GLU A 35 -7.95 -13.89 -49.20
CA GLU A 35 -7.07 -13.04 -48.38
C GLU A 35 -7.83 -12.00 -47.56
N LEU A 36 -9.02 -11.54 -48.00
CA LEU A 36 -9.81 -10.53 -47.30
C LEU A 36 -10.30 -10.93 -45.89
N PRO A 37 -10.67 -12.20 -45.59
CA PRO A 37 -11.24 -12.54 -44.28
C PRO A 37 -10.31 -12.30 -43.08
N GLU A 38 -9.00 -12.45 -43.25
CA GLU A 38 -8.01 -12.28 -42.16
C GLU A 38 -7.80 -10.81 -41.79
N PRO A 39 -7.50 -9.88 -42.72
CA PRO A 39 -7.48 -8.45 -42.44
C PRO A 39 -8.78 -7.91 -41.87
N LEU A 40 -9.95 -8.40 -42.30
CA LEU A 40 -11.23 -7.97 -41.71
C LEU A 40 -11.37 -8.39 -40.23
N ARG A 41 -10.90 -9.60 -39.88
CA ARG A 41 -10.86 -10.05 -38.49
C ARG A 41 -9.89 -9.20 -37.66
N ARG A 42 -8.70 -8.90 -38.19
CA ARG A 42 -7.72 -8.03 -37.53
C ARG A 42 -8.23 -6.60 -37.36
N LEU A 43 -8.85 -6.01 -38.38
CA LEU A 43 -9.44 -4.67 -38.31
C LEU A 43 -10.51 -4.60 -37.23
N ARG A 44 -11.43 -5.59 -37.22
CA ARG A 44 -12.46 -5.67 -36.18
C ARG A 44 -11.83 -5.76 -34.79
N ALA A 45 -10.80 -6.60 -34.62
CA ALA A 45 -10.11 -6.74 -33.34
C ALA A 45 -9.44 -5.43 -32.90
N SER A 46 -8.72 -4.75 -33.79
CA SER A 46 -8.02 -3.49 -33.48
C SER A 46 -9.00 -2.35 -33.15
N VAL A 47 -10.11 -2.22 -33.89
CA VAL A 47 -11.16 -1.21 -33.61
C VAL A 47 -11.88 -1.49 -32.28
N VAL A 48 -12.11 -2.76 -31.95
CA VAL A 48 -12.65 -3.14 -30.62
C VAL A 48 -11.65 -2.81 -29.52
N ALA A 49 -10.36 -3.12 -29.72
CA ALA A 49 -9.30 -2.79 -28.76
C ALA A 49 -9.17 -1.28 -28.53
N LEU A 50 -9.19 -0.46 -29.59
CA LEU A 50 -9.23 1.01 -29.51
C LEU A 50 -10.41 1.50 -28.67
N GLY A 51 -11.59 0.94 -28.91
CA GLY A 51 -12.79 1.25 -28.13
C GLY A 51 -12.63 0.95 -26.64
N THR A 52 -12.15 -0.24 -26.32
CA THR A 52 -11.90 -0.66 -24.93
C THR A 52 -10.86 0.23 -24.25
N VAL A 53 -9.75 0.52 -24.91
CA VAL A 53 -8.70 1.39 -24.36
C VAL A 53 -9.20 2.82 -24.17
N ALA A 54 -10.01 3.35 -25.09
CA ALA A 54 -10.60 4.68 -24.92
C ALA A 54 -11.56 4.75 -23.72
N GLU A 55 -12.31 3.67 -23.46
CA GLU A 55 -13.13 3.53 -22.25
C GLU A 55 -12.28 3.42 -20.98
N GLU A 56 -11.16 2.70 -21.02
CA GLU A 56 -10.18 2.65 -19.93
C GLU A 56 -9.61 4.05 -19.63
N VAL A 57 -9.13 4.76 -20.66
CA VAL A 57 -8.67 6.14 -20.52
C VAL A 57 -9.77 6.98 -19.89
N SER A 58 -11.01 6.88 -20.38
CA SER A 58 -12.14 7.62 -19.81
C SER A 58 -12.39 7.31 -18.33
N ARG A 59 -12.25 6.05 -17.93
CA ARG A 59 -12.44 5.57 -16.56
C ARG A 59 -11.36 6.07 -15.60
N PHE A 60 -10.11 6.10 -16.05
CA PHE A 60 -8.93 6.35 -15.21
C PHE A 60 -8.42 7.80 -15.27
N SER A 61 -8.90 8.57 -16.24
CA SER A 61 -8.54 9.98 -16.41
C SER A 61 -9.24 10.86 -15.36
N PRO A 62 -8.51 11.68 -14.57
CA PRO A 62 -9.07 12.47 -13.46
C PRO A 62 -10.19 13.44 -13.90
N SER A 63 -11.32 13.49 -13.18
CA SER A 63 -12.52 14.25 -13.59
C SER A 63 -12.29 15.73 -13.95
N ARG A 64 -11.41 16.44 -13.23
CA ARG A 64 -11.20 17.90 -13.38
C ARG A 64 -10.08 18.33 -14.33
N THR A 65 -9.08 17.51 -14.57
CA THR A 65 -7.85 17.91 -15.31
C THR A 65 -7.67 17.25 -16.67
N SER A 66 -8.39 16.16 -16.95
CA SER A 66 -8.16 15.30 -18.12
C SER A 66 -9.34 15.27 -19.11
N ALA A 67 -10.23 16.26 -19.07
CA ALA A 67 -11.37 16.33 -20.00
C ALA A 67 -10.91 16.31 -21.47
N ALA A 68 -9.74 16.89 -21.76
CA ALA A 68 -9.12 16.85 -23.09
C ALA A 68 -8.65 15.43 -23.46
N GLU A 69 -7.93 14.73 -22.58
CA GLU A 69 -7.44 13.36 -22.82
C GLU A 69 -8.60 12.39 -23.08
N ARG A 70 -9.67 12.46 -22.28
CA ARG A 70 -10.88 11.63 -22.46
C ARG A 70 -11.55 11.89 -23.80
N ARG A 71 -11.66 13.16 -24.20
CA ARG A 71 -12.23 13.54 -25.50
C ARG A 71 -11.37 13.00 -26.63
N LEU A 72 -10.05 13.23 -26.61
CA LEU A 72 -9.14 12.73 -27.63
C LEU A 72 -9.21 11.21 -27.80
N ALA A 73 -9.25 10.45 -26.70
CA ALA A 73 -9.38 8.99 -26.77
C ALA A 73 -10.74 8.56 -27.34
N THR A 74 -11.83 9.23 -26.93
CA THR A 74 -13.19 8.96 -27.42
C THR A 74 -13.33 9.29 -28.91
N ASP A 75 -12.80 10.45 -29.33
CA ASP A 75 -12.83 10.93 -30.70
C ASP A 75 -12.07 9.96 -31.63
N LEU A 76 -10.90 9.49 -31.19
CA LEU A 76 -10.13 8.47 -31.92
C LEU A 76 -10.94 7.16 -32.07
N ALA A 77 -11.49 6.63 -30.98
CA ALA A 77 -12.28 5.40 -31.02
C ALA A 77 -13.53 5.54 -31.90
N GLN A 78 -14.20 6.69 -31.84
CA GLN A 78 -15.36 6.97 -32.67
C GLN A 78 -14.99 7.10 -34.16
N ALA A 79 -13.87 7.76 -34.47
CA ALA A 79 -13.40 7.92 -35.84
C ALA A 79 -13.08 6.55 -36.49
N ASN A 80 -12.33 5.68 -35.78
CA ASN A 80 -12.00 4.34 -36.27
C ASN A 80 -13.21 3.43 -36.40
N ARG A 81 -14.18 3.50 -35.47
CA ARG A 81 -15.46 2.79 -35.63
C ARG A 81 -16.23 3.27 -36.85
N GLY A 82 -16.20 4.57 -37.13
CA GLY A 82 -16.80 5.14 -38.33
C GLY A 82 -16.14 4.61 -39.60
N GLU A 83 -14.80 4.64 -39.66
CA GLU A 83 -14.03 4.10 -40.79
C GLU A 83 -14.31 2.61 -41.03
N ALA A 84 -14.24 1.78 -39.99
CA ALA A 84 -14.52 0.35 -40.13
C ALA A 84 -15.95 0.09 -40.61
N ARG A 85 -16.95 0.79 -40.07
CA ARG A 85 -18.36 0.64 -40.49
C ARG A 85 -18.56 0.96 -41.96
N GLU A 86 -18.04 2.09 -42.42
CA GLU A 86 -18.12 2.47 -43.83
C GLU A 86 -17.34 1.48 -44.71
N LEU A 87 -16.21 0.95 -44.23
CA LEU A 87 -15.45 -0.05 -44.98
C LEU A 87 -16.24 -1.35 -45.15
N PHE A 88 -16.89 -1.84 -44.08
CA PHE A 88 -17.78 -3.01 -44.16
C PHE A 88 -18.96 -2.75 -45.11
N ALA A 89 -19.59 -1.58 -45.04
CA ALA A 89 -20.68 -1.21 -45.95
C ALA A 89 -20.23 -1.13 -47.42
N CYS A 90 -19.03 -0.59 -47.67
CA CYS A 90 -18.43 -0.52 -49.01
C CYS A 90 -18.13 -1.92 -49.58
N LEU A 91 -17.68 -2.85 -48.74
CA LEU A 91 -17.45 -4.24 -49.12
C LEU A 91 -18.75 -4.98 -49.47
N GLU A 92 -19.81 -4.77 -48.69
CA GLU A 92 -21.15 -5.34 -48.97
C GLU A 92 -21.71 -4.83 -50.32
N GLN A 93 -21.38 -3.59 -50.68
CA GLN A 93 -21.79 -2.96 -51.95
C GLN A 93 -20.84 -3.26 -53.12
N GLY A 94 -19.82 -4.11 -52.94
CA GLY A 94 -18.93 -4.54 -54.01
C GLY A 94 -17.92 -3.47 -54.48
N TRP A 95 -17.43 -2.61 -53.58
CA TRP A 95 -16.42 -1.57 -53.85
C TRP A 95 -16.87 -0.40 -54.73
N GLY A 96 -18.17 -0.05 -54.67
CA GLY A 96 -18.69 1.12 -55.38
C GLY A 96 -17.94 2.41 -55.05
N GLU A 97 -17.68 3.24 -56.06
CA GLU A 97 -16.85 4.46 -55.93
C GLU A 97 -17.43 5.48 -54.93
N PHE A 98 -18.76 5.58 -54.86
CA PHE A 98 -19.47 6.41 -53.89
C PHE A 98 -19.26 5.92 -52.44
N ALA A 99 -19.45 4.62 -52.18
CA ALA A 99 -19.22 4.04 -50.86
C ALA A 99 -17.76 4.17 -50.41
N TRP A 100 -16.82 4.06 -51.36
CA TRP A 100 -15.40 4.28 -51.09
C TRP A 100 -15.05 5.72 -50.70
N SER A 101 -15.75 6.71 -51.25
CA SER A 101 -15.52 8.12 -50.91
C SER A 101 -15.84 8.42 -49.44
N GLU A 102 -16.85 7.77 -48.87
CA GLU A 102 -17.20 7.87 -47.45
C GLU A 102 -16.15 7.20 -46.55
N VAL A 103 -15.67 6.01 -46.93
CA VAL A 103 -14.54 5.36 -46.22
C VAL A 103 -13.34 6.31 -46.15
N ARG A 104 -12.98 6.94 -47.27
CA ARG A 104 -11.85 7.87 -47.34
C ARG A 104 -12.03 9.09 -46.44
N ARG A 105 -13.25 9.63 -46.37
CA ARG A 105 -13.60 10.75 -45.48
C ARG A 105 -13.39 10.36 -44.02
N HIS A 106 -13.86 9.18 -43.62
CA HIS A 106 -13.69 8.68 -42.25
C HIS A 106 -12.24 8.33 -41.92
N ALA A 107 -11.49 7.74 -42.84
CA ALA A 107 -10.05 7.47 -42.69
C ALA A 107 -9.25 8.76 -42.43
N LEU A 108 -9.56 9.85 -43.14
CA LEU A 108 -8.91 11.15 -42.91
C LEU A 108 -9.21 11.70 -41.51
N VAL A 109 -10.44 11.50 -41.01
CA VAL A 109 -10.83 11.90 -39.64
C VAL A 109 -10.09 11.05 -38.61
N ALA A 110 -9.99 9.73 -38.83
CA ALA A 110 -9.25 8.82 -37.95
C ALA A 110 -7.76 9.18 -37.89
N GLN A 111 -7.12 9.43 -39.04
CA GLN A 111 -5.73 9.88 -39.13
C GLN A 111 -5.50 11.26 -38.50
N ALA A 112 -6.46 12.19 -38.62
CA ALA A 112 -6.37 13.50 -37.98
C ALA A 112 -6.50 13.39 -36.46
N ALA A 113 -7.45 12.58 -35.98
CA ALA A 113 -7.60 12.27 -34.56
C ALA A 113 -6.35 11.57 -34.01
N GLY A 114 -5.80 10.60 -34.75
CA GLY A 114 -4.57 9.89 -34.41
C GLY A 114 -3.37 10.82 -34.28
N ARG A 115 -3.15 11.70 -35.27
CA ARG A 115 -2.07 12.72 -35.22
C ARG A 115 -2.23 13.70 -34.07
N THR A 116 -3.47 14.13 -33.79
CA THR A 116 -3.75 15.04 -32.67
C THR A 116 -3.47 14.35 -31.33
N LEU A 117 -3.88 13.09 -31.19
CA LEU A 117 -3.63 12.30 -29.99
C LEU A 117 -2.14 12.00 -29.82
N GLU A 118 -1.41 11.71 -30.91
CA GLU A 118 0.03 11.48 -30.86
C GLU A 118 0.80 12.75 -30.47
N ALA A 119 0.42 13.91 -31.01
CA ALA A 119 0.98 15.20 -30.60
C ALA A 119 0.71 15.50 -29.12
N ALA A 120 -0.51 15.22 -28.64
CA ALA A 120 -0.86 15.34 -27.23
C ALA A 120 -0.05 14.36 -26.35
N ALA A 121 0.12 13.10 -26.78
CA ALA A 121 0.88 12.10 -26.05
C ALA A 121 2.39 12.43 -25.98
N ARG A 122 2.95 13.09 -27.02
CA ARG A 122 4.34 13.56 -27.04
C ARG A 122 4.55 14.79 -26.14
N THR A 123 3.55 15.63 -26.01
CA THR A 123 3.57 16.83 -25.16
C THR A 123 3.06 16.59 -23.74
N ASP A 124 2.58 15.38 -23.44
CA ASP A 124 2.26 14.85 -22.10
C ASP A 124 3.55 14.64 -21.29
N HIS A 125 4.38 15.68 -21.20
CA HIS A 125 5.45 15.78 -20.23
C HIS A 125 4.81 16.21 -18.91
N ALA A 126 5.06 15.43 -17.87
CA ALA A 126 4.60 15.66 -16.51
C ALA A 126 4.74 17.14 -16.10
N SER A 127 3.61 17.86 -16.04
CA SER A 127 3.44 19.09 -15.24
C SER A 127 2.07 19.74 -15.53
N LEU A 128 1.00 19.16 -14.97
CA LEU A 128 0.01 20.04 -14.36
C LEU A 128 0.53 20.38 -12.95
N PRO A 129 0.50 21.66 -12.54
CA PRO A 129 1.15 22.13 -11.32
C PRO A 129 0.53 21.45 -10.10
N ASP A 130 1.40 20.95 -9.21
CA ASP A 130 1.20 20.78 -7.76
C ASP A 130 -0.15 20.25 -7.24
N GLU A 131 -0.94 19.50 -8.03
CA GLU A 131 -2.06 18.78 -7.45
C GLU A 131 -1.52 17.55 -6.76
N ASP A 132 -1.39 17.68 -5.44
CA ASP A 132 -1.00 16.61 -4.55
C ASP A 132 -1.87 15.36 -4.79
N VAL A 133 -1.24 14.34 -5.37
CA VAL A 133 -1.89 13.06 -5.70
C VAL A 133 -2.50 12.42 -4.46
N TYR A 134 -1.90 12.61 -3.28
CA TYR A 134 -2.46 12.15 -2.02
C TYR A 134 -3.72 12.94 -1.66
N GLN A 135 -3.73 14.26 -1.86
CA GLN A 135 -4.91 15.08 -1.56
C GLN A 135 -6.07 14.71 -2.50
N ARG A 136 -5.76 14.47 -3.77
CA ARG A 136 -6.76 14.06 -4.77
C ARG A 136 -7.27 12.63 -4.56
N ALA A 137 -6.38 11.66 -4.36
CA ALA A 137 -6.76 10.25 -4.28
C ALA A 137 -7.28 9.85 -2.90
N LEU A 138 -6.69 10.40 -1.84
CA LEU A 138 -6.90 9.98 -0.46
C LEU A 138 -7.52 11.07 0.43
N GLY A 139 -7.51 12.34 -0.03
CA GLY A 139 -8.05 13.46 0.73
C GLY A 139 -7.13 13.98 1.83
N MET A 140 -5.82 13.72 1.73
CA MET A 140 -4.82 14.22 2.68
C MET A 140 -3.55 14.70 1.98
N PRO A 141 -2.82 15.66 2.57
CA PRO A 141 -1.61 16.16 1.96
C PRO A 141 -0.45 15.15 2.01
N ALA A 142 0.43 15.19 1.00
CA ALA A 142 1.60 14.35 0.85
C ALA A 142 2.56 14.52 2.02
N GLU A 143 2.66 15.71 2.63
CA GLU A 143 3.54 15.93 3.78
C GLU A 143 3.19 15.02 4.96
N GLN A 144 1.92 14.61 5.11
CA GLN A 144 1.50 13.69 6.17
C GLN A 144 1.97 12.24 5.91
N LEU A 145 2.32 11.90 4.67
CA LEU A 145 2.62 10.54 4.20
C LEU A 145 3.96 10.39 3.48
N ARG A 146 4.76 11.44 3.36
CA ARG A 146 6.09 11.40 2.74
C ARG A 146 7.22 11.02 3.69
N PRO A 147 7.24 11.44 4.97
CA PRO A 147 8.35 11.11 5.86
C PRO A 147 8.48 9.60 6.12
N GLY A 148 9.62 8.99 5.78
CA GLY A 148 9.93 7.59 6.14
C GLY A 148 10.08 6.62 4.95
N ALA A 149 10.45 5.39 5.26
CA ALA A 149 10.66 4.32 4.29
C ALA A 149 9.35 3.87 3.63
N GLY A 150 9.46 3.39 2.38
CA GLY A 150 8.30 2.93 1.60
C GLY A 150 7.54 1.76 2.25
N VAL A 151 8.25 0.86 2.95
CA VAL A 151 7.65 -0.30 3.64
C VAL A 151 6.73 0.13 4.78
N ALA A 152 7.09 1.18 5.52
CA ALA A 152 6.30 1.70 6.63
C ALA A 152 5.14 2.61 6.18
N SER A 153 4.98 2.85 4.87
CA SER A 153 3.87 3.65 4.32
C SER A 153 2.50 3.13 4.79
N ARG A 154 2.36 1.81 4.95
CA ARG A 154 1.14 1.17 5.48
C ARG A 154 0.75 1.71 6.85
N ALA A 155 1.70 1.78 7.79
CA ALA A 155 1.44 2.28 9.14
C ALA A 155 0.99 3.74 9.11
N ARG A 156 1.66 4.58 8.31
CA ARG A 156 1.38 6.02 8.18
C ARG A 156 0.02 6.29 7.53
N LEU A 157 -0.29 5.57 6.45
CA LEU A 157 -1.59 5.61 5.78
C LEU A 157 -2.72 5.28 6.76
N LEU A 158 -2.60 4.16 7.48
CA LEU A 158 -3.61 3.76 8.46
C LEU A 158 -3.71 4.72 9.64
N ALA A 159 -2.59 5.22 10.16
CA ALA A 159 -2.59 6.20 11.24
C ALA A 159 -3.30 7.49 10.83
N ALA A 160 -3.05 7.99 9.62
CA ALA A 160 -3.71 9.18 9.08
C ALA A 160 -5.23 8.99 8.94
N TRP A 161 -5.67 7.82 8.44
CA TRP A 161 -7.10 7.54 8.27
C TRP A 161 -7.84 7.06 9.50
N SER A 162 -7.13 6.66 10.55
CA SER A 162 -7.74 6.27 11.82
C SER A 162 -8.66 7.38 12.39
N LYS A 163 -8.40 8.64 12.02
CA LYS A 163 -9.21 9.81 12.35
C LYS A 163 -10.51 9.91 11.54
N ALA A 164 -10.56 9.33 10.34
CA ALA A 164 -11.69 9.44 9.41
C ALA A 164 -11.88 8.20 8.50
N PRO A 165 -12.04 6.97 9.05
CA PRO A 165 -12.03 5.74 8.24
C PRO A 165 -13.18 5.69 7.22
N LYS A 166 -14.38 6.17 7.59
CA LYS A 166 -15.55 6.25 6.70
C LYS A 166 -15.38 7.23 5.54
N ALA A 167 -14.47 8.20 5.64
CA ALA A 167 -14.21 9.15 4.55
C ALA A 167 -13.37 8.50 3.46
N LEU A 168 -12.35 7.72 3.86
CA LEU A 168 -11.53 6.96 2.92
C LEU A 168 -12.35 5.88 2.20
N ASP A 169 -13.10 5.07 2.94
CA ASP A 169 -13.93 4.01 2.36
C ASP A 169 -14.84 4.57 1.26
N ARG A 170 -15.59 5.66 1.56
CA ARG A 170 -16.43 6.34 0.56
C ARG A 170 -15.64 6.86 -0.64
N ARG A 171 -14.42 7.36 -0.44
CA ARG A 171 -13.59 7.90 -1.54
C ARG A 171 -13.08 6.77 -2.43
N LEU A 172 -12.51 5.72 -1.85
CA LEU A 172 -12.01 4.55 -2.58
C LEU A 172 -13.14 3.84 -3.32
N ARG A 173 -14.31 3.63 -2.69
CA ARG A 173 -15.49 3.07 -3.37
C ARG A 173 -15.90 3.89 -4.60
N ARG A 174 -15.85 5.22 -4.52
CA ARG A 174 -16.16 6.08 -5.67
C ARG A 174 -15.11 5.97 -6.78
N SER A 175 -13.82 5.90 -6.45
CA SER A 175 -12.75 5.84 -7.44
C SER A 175 -12.48 4.43 -8.00
N MET A 176 -12.92 3.38 -7.30
CA MET A 176 -12.59 1.98 -7.59
C MET A 176 -13.82 1.12 -7.92
N ARG A 177 -14.94 1.72 -8.34
CA ARG A 177 -16.20 1.00 -8.65
C ARG A 177 -16.06 -0.12 -9.68
N HIS A 178 -15.04 -0.07 -10.54
CA HIS A 178 -14.75 -1.12 -11.51
C HIS A 178 -14.02 -2.33 -10.90
N LEU A 179 -13.43 -2.18 -9.72
CA LEU A 179 -12.72 -3.24 -9.01
C LEU A 179 -13.53 -3.83 -7.86
N ILE A 180 -14.31 -3.01 -7.16
CA ILE A 180 -15.03 -3.39 -5.94
C ILE A 180 -16.51 -3.04 -6.01
N ASP A 181 -17.33 -3.92 -5.45
CA ASP A 181 -18.75 -3.70 -5.24
C ASP A 181 -19.03 -3.00 -3.90
N ASP A 182 -20.18 -2.33 -3.81
CA ASP A 182 -20.61 -1.62 -2.60
C ASP A 182 -20.82 -2.57 -1.40
N SER A 183 -21.06 -3.86 -1.65
CA SER A 183 -21.25 -4.89 -0.61
C SER A 183 -19.95 -5.45 -0.04
N LEU A 184 -18.81 -5.27 -0.71
CA LEU A 184 -17.54 -5.85 -0.29
C LEU A 184 -17.03 -5.17 1.00
N PRO A 185 -16.79 -5.90 2.10
CA PRO A 185 -16.17 -5.33 3.29
C PRO A 185 -14.74 -4.87 3.00
N LEU A 186 -14.45 -3.58 3.14
CA LEU A 186 -13.08 -3.06 2.99
C LEU A 186 -12.30 -3.24 4.28
N THR A 187 -11.66 -4.41 4.41
CA THR A 187 -10.72 -4.68 5.50
C THR A 187 -9.53 -3.72 5.44
N VAL A 188 -8.80 -3.56 6.54
CA VAL A 188 -7.59 -2.74 6.62
C VAL A 188 -6.56 -3.13 5.54
N LYS A 189 -6.38 -4.43 5.30
CA LYS A 189 -5.51 -4.94 4.23
C LYS A 189 -5.99 -4.49 2.84
N LEU A 190 -7.28 -4.64 2.55
CA LEU A 190 -7.84 -4.24 1.25
C LEU A 190 -7.78 -2.72 1.04
N LEU A 191 -8.08 -1.92 2.08
CA LEU A 191 -7.96 -0.45 2.03
C LEU A 191 -6.55 -0.02 1.65
N HIS A 192 -5.52 -0.68 2.21
CA HIS A 192 -4.13 -0.39 1.87
C HIS A 192 -3.83 -0.66 0.38
N HIS A 193 -4.20 -1.83 -0.14
CA HIS A 193 -3.98 -2.16 -1.55
C HIS A 193 -4.71 -1.19 -2.50
N LEU A 194 -5.96 -0.84 -2.19
CA LEU A 194 -6.73 0.11 -2.99
C LEU A 194 -6.11 1.52 -2.95
N ALA A 195 -5.59 1.94 -1.80
CA ALA A 195 -4.93 3.24 -1.70
C ALA A 195 -3.58 3.26 -2.42
N SER A 196 -2.76 2.21 -2.29
CA SER A 196 -1.51 2.06 -3.04
C SER A 196 -1.74 2.07 -4.54
N LEU A 197 -2.81 1.42 -5.01
CA LEU A 197 -3.23 1.46 -6.40
C LEU A 197 -3.61 2.88 -6.86
N ALA A 198 -4.36 3.62 -6.03
CA ALA A 198 -4.77 5.00 -6.31
C ALA A 198 -3.59 5.98 -6.35
N LEU A 199 -2.50 5.67 -5.65
CA LEU A 199 -1.27 6.45 -5.58
C LEU A 199 -0.22 6.03 -6.61
N SER A 200 -0.51 5.05 -7.47
CA SER A 200 0.45 4.54 -8.46
C SER A 200 0.97 5.67 -9.36
N ASP A 201 2.28 5.63 -9.64
CA ASP A 201 2.95 6.51 -10.61
C ASP A 201 2.35 6.37 -12.03
N ARG A 202 1.75 5.20 -12.32
CA ARG A 202 1.12 4.85 -13.61
C ARG A 202 -0.26 4.22 -13.36
N PRO A 203 -1.28 5.01 -13.01
CA PRO A 203 -2.55 4.49 -12.52
C PRO A 203 -3.31 3.69 -13.57
N LEU A 204 -3.28 4.09 -14.85
CA LEU A 204 -3.90 3.34 -15.94
C LEU A 204 -3.39 1.89 -16.01
N LEU A 205 -2.06 1.75 -16.07
CA LEU A 205 -1.39 0.46 -16.19
C LEU A 205 -1.61 -0.40 -14.96
N ALA A 206 -1.45 0.18 -13.77
CA ALA A 206 -1.61 -0.54 -12.51
C ALA A 206 -3.05 -1.02 -12.32
N HIS A 207 -4.06 -0.18 -12.61
CA HIS A 207 -5.47 -0.59 -12.50
C HIS A 207 -5.85 -1.65 -13.54
N ARG A 208 -5.32 -1.56 -14.77
CA ARG A 208 -5.56 -2.58 -15.79
C ARG A 208 -4.94 -3.92 -15.38
N ALA A 209 -3.70 -3.92 -14.90
CA ALA A 209 -3.06 -5.11 -14.35
C ALA A 209 -3.86 -5.68 -13.16
N ALA A 210 -4.33 -4.84 -12.24
CA ALA A 210 -5.14 -5.27 -11.11
C ALA A 210 -6.47 -5.90 -11.53
N PHE A 211 -7.14 -5.33 -12.53
CA PHE A 211 -8.37 -5.90 -13.09
C PHE A 211 -8.12 -7.28 -13.73
N LEU A 212 -7.11 -7.38 -14.61
CA LEU A 212 -6.77 -8.63 -15.29
C LEU A 212 -6.32 -9.71 -14.31
N ALA A 213 -5.48 -9.36 -13.32
CA ALA A 213 -5.02 -10.27 -12.29
C ALA A 213 -6.16 -10.74 -11.40
N ARG A 214 -7.08 -9.85 -11.00
CA ARG A 214 -8.26 -10.21 -10.21
C ARG A 214 -9.11 -11.24 -10.94
N ASP A 215 -9.38 -11.02 -12.23
CA ASP A 215 -10.22 -11.92 -13.02
C ASP A 215 -9.57 -13.29 -13.22
N LEU A 216 -8.27 -13.31 -13.55
CA LEU A 216 -7.48 -14.54 -13.65
C LEU A 216 -7.50 -15.33 -12.33
N VAL A 217 -7.09 -14.70 -11.23
CA VAL A 217 -7.02 -15.34 -9.91
C VAL A 217 -8.40 -15.79 -9.43
N THR A 218 -9.45 -14.99 -9.67
CA THR A 218 -10.83 -15.38 -9.32
C THR A 218 -11.30 -16.59 -10.11
N SER A 219 -10.97 -16.67 -11.40
CA SER A 219 -11.29 -17.83 -12.24
C SER A 219 -10.64 -19.10 -11.67
N HIS A 220 -9.34 -19.04 -11.36
CA HIS A 220 -8.60 -20.17 -10.80
C HIS A 220 -9.01 -20.51 -9.37
N LEU A 221 -9.30 -19.53 -8.51
CA LEU A 221 -9.83 -19.79 -7.17
C LEU A 221 -11.18 -20.53 -7.21
N LYS A 222 -12.01 -20.28 -8.23
CA LYS A 222 -13.30 -20.96 -8.39
C LYS A 222 -13.17 -22.35 -9.00
N ALA A 223 -12.21 -22.54 -9.91
CA ALA A 223 -11.98 -23.82 -10.59
C ALA A 223 -11.16 -24.80 -9.73
N GLU A 224 -10.04 -24.34 -9.19
CA GLU A 224 -9.05 -25.14 -8.46
C GLU A 224 -8.49 -24.37 -7.24
N PRO A 225 -9.30 -24.22 -6.16
CA PRO A 225 -8.91 -23.39 -5.01
C PRO A 225 -7.59 -23.81 -4.35
N GLU A 226 -7.35 -25.11 -4.21
CA GLU A 226 -6.13 -25.66 -3.59
C GLU A 226 -4.87 -25.30 -4.38
N HIS A 227 -4.90 -25.49 -5.70
CA HIS A 227 -3.77 -25.14 -6.58
C HIS A 227 -3.52 -23.63 -6.57
N ALA A 228 -4.58 -22.83 -6.75
CA ALA A 228 -4.48 -21.37 -6.75
C ALA A 228 -3.91 -20.82 -5.42
N CYS A 229 -4.41 -21.32 -4.28
CA CYS A 229 -3.89 -20.92 -2.97
C CYS A 229 -2.42 -21.33 -2.79
N SER A 230 -2.06 -22.56 -3.19
CA SER A 230 -0.68 -23.06 -3.11
C SER A 230 0.32 -22.23 -3.93
N VAL A 231 -0.04 -21.85 -5.16
CA VAL A 231 0.81 -21.00 -6.02
C VAL A 231 1.05 -19.64 -5.37
N ILE A 232 0.00 -19.00 -4.85
CA ILE A 232 0.12 -17.68 -4.20
C ILE A 232 0.89 -17.77 -2.87
N THR A 233 0.69 -18.82 -2.06
CA THR A 233 1.44 -19.01 -0.81
C THR A 233 2.94 -19.15 -1.08
N ARG A 234 3.35 -19.99 -2.05
CA ARG A 234 4.76 -20.11 -2.45
C ARG A 234 5.37 -18.80 -2.93
N HIS A 235 4.56 -17.91 -3.51
CA HIS A 235 4.99 -16.56 -3.86
C HIS A 235 5.20 -15.68 -2.63
N VAL A 236 4.28 -15.73 -1.66
CA VAL A 236 4.38 -15.01 -0.38
C VAL A 236 5.61 -15.46 0.43
N ASP A 237 5.99 -16.72 0.37
CA ASP A 237 7.22 -17.21 1.04
C ASP A 237 8.49 -16.52 0.55
N ARG A 238 8.47 -15.98 -0.67
CA ARG A 238 9.58 -15.23 -1.26
C ARG A 238 9.56 -13.73 -0.93
N GLU A 239 8.63 -13.27 -0.07
CA GLU A 239 8.55 -11.87 0.42
C GLU A 239 9.91 -11.28 0.89
N PRO A 240 10.80 -12.02 1.59
CA PRO A 240 12.14 -11.54 1.92
C PRO A 240 12.97 -11.11 0.70
N GLU A 241 12.92 -11.87 -0.38
CA GLU A 241 13.60 -11.55 -1.65
C GLU A 241 12.96 -10.30 -2.27
N MET A 242 11.62 -10.16 -2.15
CA MET A 242 10.88 -9.00 -2.66
C MET A 242 11.28 -7.72 -1.94
N LEU A 243 11.35 -7.77 -0.61
CA LEU A 243 11.76 -6.64 0.21
C LEU A 243 13.18 -6.17 -0.14
N SER A 244 14.11 -7.11 -0.33
CA SER A 244 15.48 -6.82 -0.76
C SER A 244 15.50 -6.15 -2.15
N SER A 245 14.81 -6.74 -3.13
CA SER A 245 14.69 -6.18 -4.49
C SER A 245 14.07 -4.77 -4.47
N HIS A 246 12.98 -4.58 -3.74
CA HIS A 246 12.30 -3.29 -3.59
C HIS A 246 13.24 -2.22 -3.03
N ARG A 247 14.01 -2.54 -1.97
CA ARG A 247 15.02 -1.62 -1.41
C ARG A 247 16.08 -1.25 -2.45
N GLY A 248 16.53 -2.22 -3.25
CA GLY A 248 17.44 -1.97 -4.38
C GLY A 248 16.84 -1.02 -5.42
N GLN A 249 15.61 -1.27 -5.87
CA GLN A 249 14.91 -0.40 -6.82
C GLN A 249 14.76 1.04 -6.31
N VAL A 250 14.40 1.23 -5.04
CA VAL A 250 14.34 2.55 -4.41
C VAL A 250 15.71 3.21 -4.43
N ALA A 251 16.76 2.50 -4.01
CA ALA A 251 18.13 3.03 -4.03
C ALA A 251 18.60 3.44 -5.43
N TYR A 252 18.29 2.66 -6.47
CA TYR A 252 18.63 3.00 -7.86
C TYR A 252 17.85 4.21 -8.37
N ARG A 253 16.55 4.33 -8.04
CA ARG A 253 15.76 5.53 -8.37
C ARG A 253 16.29 6.76 -7.66
N ASP A 254 16.67 6.65 -6.38
CA ASP A 254 17.27 7.75 -5.62
C ASP A 254 18.66 8.12 -6.14
N ALA A 255 19.43 7.16 -6.62
CA ALA A 255 20.72 7.41 -7.28
C ALA A 255 20.52 8.18 -8.59
N TYR A 256 19.56 7.77 -9.42
CA TYR A 256 19.21 8.50 -10.65
C TYR A 256 18.80 9.95 -10.37
N ASN A 257 17.95 10.17 -9.36
CA ASN A 257 17.46 11.51 -9.01
C ASN A 257 18.57 12.41 -8.45
N ARG A 258 19.54 11.85 -7.73
CA ARG A 258 20.65 12.61 -7.11
C ARG A 258 21.84 12.81 -8.05
N ALA A 259 22.00 11.96 -9.07
CA ALA A 259 23.11 12.01 -10.00
C ALA A 259 23.19 13.36 -10.74
N ALA A 260 24.34 14.00 -10.68
CA ALA A 260 24.60 15.26 -11.38
C ALA A 260 24.97 15.01 -12.85
N HIS A 261 25.61 13.87 -13.14
CA HIS A 261 26.14 13.54 -14.46
C HIS A 261 25.26 12.50 -15.18
N GLN A 262 25.15 12.62 -16.52
CA GLN A 262 24.32 11.71 -17.32
C GLN A 262 24.83 10.27 -17.34
N GLU A 263 26.14 10.06 -17.20
CA GLU A 263 26.73 8.72 -17.10
C GLU A 263 26.29 7.98 -15.83
N GLU A 264 26.26 8.68 -14.70
CA GLU A 264 25.75 8.14 -13.43
C GLU A 264 24.24 7.84 -13.53
N LYS A 265 23.48 8.74 -14.17
CA LYS A 265 22.06 8.52 -14.46
C LYS A 265 21.83 7.30 -15.35
N ALA A 266 22.62 7.13 -16.40
CA ALA A 266 22.59 5.96 -17.27
C ALA A 266 22.80 4.68 -16.49
N ARG A 267 23.84 4.62 -15.64
CA ARG A 267 24.10 3.44 -14.81
C ARG A 267 22.95 3.14 -13.85
N ALA A 268 22.46 4.15 -13.14
CA ALA A 268 21.34 4.00 -12.20
C ALA A 268 20.05 3.50 -12.88
N VAL A 269 19.72 4.00 -14.07
CA VAL A 269 18.55 3.56 -14.84
C VAL A 269 18.70 2.13 -15.33
N MET A 270 19.89 1.75 -15.81
CA MET A 270 20.15 0.37 -16.22
C MET A 270 20.05 -0.59 -15.04
N ASP A 271 20.61 -0.25 -13.88
CA ASP A 271 20.48 -1.07 -12.67
C ASP A 271 19.02 -1.19 -12.21
N LEU A 272 18.25 -0.08 -12.24
CA LEU A 272 16.82 -0.10 -11.95
C LEU A 272 16.04 -1.01 -12.92
N HIS A 273 16.27 -0.86 -14.23
CA HIS A 273 15.62 -1.68 -15.26
C HIS A 273 15.91 -3.17 -15.07
N ARG A 274 17.16 -3.54 -14.78
CA ARG A 274 17.55 -4.91 -14.47
C ARG A 274 16.85 -5.43 -13.22
N ALA A 275 16.86 -4.66 -12.13
CA ALA A 275 16.25 -5.06 -10.86
C ALA A 275 14.74 -5.32 -10.99
N VAL A 276 14.03 -4.49 -11.78
CA VAL A 276 12.59 -4.66 -12.02
C VAL A 276 12.32 -5.88 -12.91
N LEU A 277 13.07 -6.09 -13.99
CA LEU A 277 12.82 -7.22 -14.89
C LEU A 277 13.19 -8.57 -14.25
N GLU A 278 14.37 -8.66 -13.64
CA GLU A 278 14.85 -9.90 -13.02
C GLU A 278 14.14 -10.21 -11.69
N GLY A 279 13.65 -9.19 -10.99
CA GLY A 279 12.89 -9.33 -9.75
C GLY A 279 11.39 -9.47 -10.01
N ASP A 280 10.72 -8.35 -10.26
CA ASP A 280 9.26 -8.28 -10.21
C ASP A 280 8.60 -8.93 -11.43
N VAL A 281 9.13 -8.67 -12.64
CA VAL A 281 8.53 -9.21 -13.87
C VAL A 281 8.67 -10.72 -13.96
N LYS A 282 9.90 -11.25 -13.78
CA LYS A 282 10.10 -12.72 -13.78
C LYS A 282 9.23 -13.42 -12.76
N ARG A 283 9.15 -12.89 -11.54
CA ARG A 283 8.37 -13.48 -10.47
C ARG A 283 6.88 -13.44 -10.78
N THR A 284 6.37 -12.28 -11.20
CA THR A 284 4.96 -12.13 -11.58
C THR A 284 4.60 -13.07 -12.73
N ALA A 285 5.47 -13.16 -13.75
CA ALA A 285 5.28 -14.09 -14.85
C ALA A 285 5.26 -15.55 -14.38
N ALA A 286 6.17 -15.96 -13.50
CA ALA A 286 6.16 -17.31 -12.94
C ALA A 286 4.84 -17.64 -12.23
N VAL A 287 4.33 -16.73 -11.40
CA VAL A 287 3.02 -16.92 -10.73
C VAL A 287 1.90 -17.06 -11.74
N VAL A 288 1.83 -16.19 -12.74
CA VAL A 288 0.80 -16.24 -13.78
C VAL A 288 0.86 -17.55 -14.56
N MET A 289 2.05 -17.97 -14.98
CA MET A 289 2.22 -19.23 -15.71
C MET A 289 1.85 -20.44 -14.85
N GLU A 290 2.22 -20.45 -13.57
CA GLU A 290 1.88 -21.54 -12.65
C GLU A 290 0.37 -21.62 -12.38
N LEU A 291 -0.32 -20.48 -12.26
CA LEU A 291 -1.80 -20.44 -12.17
C LEU A 291 -2.43 -21.07 -13.42
N LEU A 292 -1.87 -20.80 -14.60
CA LEU A 292 -2.28 -21.39 -15.88
C LEU A 292 -1.84 -22.85 -16.07
N GLY A 293 -1.22 -23.47 -15.06
CA GLY A 293 -0.75 -24.85 -15.12
C GLY A 293 0.48 -25.06 -16.01
N ARG A 294 1.26 -24.00 -16.26
CA ARG A 294 2.49 -24.04 -17.05
C ARG A 294 3.72 -23.92 -16.14
N ALA A 295 4.71 -24.78 -16.37
CA ALA A 295 5.96 -24.73 -15.65
C ALA A 295 6.90 -23.68 -16.25
N VAL A 296 7.44 -22.79 -15.41
CA VAL A 296 8.59 -21.95 -15.77
C VAL A 296 9.85 -22.63 -15.26
N PRO A 297 10.82 -22.99 -16.13
CA PRO A 297 12.05 -23.62 -15.70
C PRO A 297 12.80 -22.78 -14.67
N GLU A 298 13.39 -23.43 -13.68
CA GLU A 298 14.24 -22.74 -12.71
C GLU A 298 15.42 -22.07 -13.44
N GLY A 299 15.68 -20.80 -13.13
CA GLY A 299 16.73 -20.03 -13.81
C GLY A 299 16.42 -19.62 -15.25
N ALA A 300 15.17 -19.74 -15.72
CA ALA A 300 14.77 -19.33 -17.06
C ALA A 300 15.24 -17.90 -17.41
N SER A 301 15.75 -17.74 -18.63
CA SER A 301 16.12 -16.43 -19.15
C SER A 301 14.86 -15.59 -19.41
N LEU A 302 15.00 -14.26 -19.48
CA LEU A 302 13.87 -13.38 -19.81
C LEU A 302 13.29 -13.65 -21.20
N SER A 303 14.11 -14.08 -22.16
CA SER A 303 13.62 -14.45 -23.49
C SER A 303 12.69 -15.64 -23.40
N THR A 304 13.09 -16.69 -22.67
CA THR A 304 12.23 -17.86 -22.42
C THR A 304 10.94 -17.47 -21.72
N VAL A 305 11.00 -16.62 -20.69
CA VAL A 305 9.80 -16.13 -19.99
C VAL A 305 8.89 -15.34 -20.92
N ARG A 306 9.43 -14.44 -21.76
CA ARG A 306 8.66 -13.68 -22.74
C ARG A 306 7.97 -14.59 -23.75
N ASP A 307 8.68 -15.58 -24.27
CA ASP A 307 8.17 -16.49 -25.29
C ASP A 307 7.07 -17.39 -24.70
N LEU A 308 7.20 -17.83 -23.44
CA LEU A 308 6.15 -18.54 -22.70
C LEU A 308 4.90 -17.67 -22.51
N LEU A 309 5.06 -16.41 -22.10
CA LEU A 309 3.94 -15.49 -21.95
C LEU A 309 3.26 -15.19 -23.29
N ALA A 310 4.04 -15.05 -24.37
CA ALA A 310 3.52 -14.78 -25.70
C ALA A 310 2.74 -15.98 -26.29
N ALA A 311 3.06 -17.21 -25.86
CA ALA A 311 2.34 -18.41 -26.28
C ALA A 311 0.91 -18.50 -25.70
N GLU A 312 0.63 -17.84 -24.58
CA GLU A 312 -0.69 -17.81 -23.94
C GLU A 312 -1.56 -16.70 -24.56
N ASP A 313 -1.92 -16.89 -25.82
CA ASP A 313 -2.60 -15.89 -26.65
C ASP A 313 -3.99 -15.46 -26.14
N SER A 314 -4.66 -16.33 -25.38
CA SER A 314 -5.97 -16.07 -24.80
C SER A 314 -5.93 -15.24 -23.51
N GLU A 315 -4.76 -15.07 -22.89
CA GLU A 315 -4.60 -14.43 -21.58
C GLU A 315 -4.06 -13.01 -21.70
N PRO A 316 -4.90 -11.96 -21.52
CA PRO A 316 -4.47 -10.58 -21.74
C PRO A 316 -3.36 -10.13 -20.78
N LEU A 317 -3.30 -10.71 -19.57
CA LEU A 317 -2.26 -10.41 -18.59
C LEU A 317 -0.89 -10.92 -19.04
N CYS A 318 -0.84 -12.09 -19.70
CA CYS A 318 0.40 -12.63 -20.28
C CYS A 318 0.94 -11.71 -21.37
N LYS A 319 0.08 -11.25 -22.28
CA LYS A 319 0.44 -10.24 -23.29
C LYS A 319 0.94 -8.95 -22.66
N PHE A 320 0.29 -8.51 -21.59
CA PHE A 320 0.65 -7.28 -20.91
C PHE A 320 2.04 -7.36 -20.25
N LEU A 321 2.36 -8.48 -19.59
CA LEU A 321 3.69 -8.75 -19.03
C LEU A 321 4.75 -8.98 -20.12
N ALA A 322 4.44 -9.73 -21.19
CA ALA A 322 5.38 -9.96 -22.29
C ALA A 322 5.86 -8.63 -22.91
N SER A 323 4.94 -7.65 -23.02
CA SER A 323 5.25 -6.32 -23.57
C SER A 323 6.26 -5.51 -22.75
N THR A 324 6.55 -5.89 -21.50
CA THR A 324 7.57 -5.20 -20.68
C THR A 324 8.97 -5.75 -20.90
N ILE A 325 9.11 -6.92 -21.53
CA ILE A 325 10.39 -7.62 -21.67
C ILE A 325 11.05 -7.22 -23.00
N ARG A 326 12.01 -6.31 -22.92
CA ARG A 326 12.92 -5.95 -24.03
C ARG A 326 14.24 -6.70 -23.87
N THR A 327 14.34 -7.84 -24.56
CA THR A 327 15.47 -8.77 -24.46
C THR A 327 16.80 -8.13 -24.83
N GLU A 328 16.80 -7.22 -25.81
CA GLU A 328 17.97 -6.56 -26.35
C GLU A 328 18.61 -5.65 -25.30
N TRP A 329 17.79 -4.84 -24.63
CA TRP A 329 18.22 -3.90 -23.59
C TRP A 329 18.77 -4.61 -22.37
N ARG A 330 18.12 -5.70 -21.96
CA ARG A 330 18.61 -6.50 -20.84
C ARG A 330 19.92 -7.22 -21.19
N ASN A 331 20.07 -7.75 -22.40
CA ASN A 331 21.30 -8.42 -22.80
C ASN A 331 22.48 -7.44 -22.83
N ALA A 332 22.28 -6.23 -23.36
CA ALA A 332 23.26 -5.16 -23.30
C ALA A 332 23.69 -4.88 -21.84
N ASN A 333 22.73 -4.77 -20.92
CA ASN A 333 23.02 -4.57 -19.50
C ASN A 333 23.79 -5.74 -18.86
N ALA A 334 23.34 -6.97 -19.11
CA ALA A 334 23.92 -8.18 -18.51
C ALA A 334 25.38 -8.42 -18.93
N HIS A 335 25.78 -7.91 -20.10
CA HIS A 335 27.15 -7.98 -20.61
C HIS A 335 27.96 -6.69 -20.38
N GLU A 336 27.43 -5.74 -19.59
CA GLU A 336 27.99 -4.40 -19.41
C GLU A 336 28.28 -3.67 -20.75
N ASP A 337 27.54 -4.03 -21.79
CA ASP A 337 27.62 -3.46 -23.14
C ASP A 337 26.68 -2.25 -23.25
N PHE A 338 26.85 -1.32 -22.32
CA PHE A 338 26.19 -0.02 -22.33
C PHE A 338 27.14 1.08 -21.90
N ARG A 339 26.98 2.26 -22.50
CA ARG A 339 27.74 3.46 -22.12
C ARG A 339 26.99 4.73 -22.50
N TRP A 340 27.27 5.80 -21.77
CA TRP A 340 26.84 7.12 -22.19
C TRP A 340 27.74 7.63 -23.33
N ASP A 341 27.15 8.08 -24.43
CA ASP A 341 27.86 8.80 -25.49
C ASP A 341 27.80 10.31 -25.19
N PRO A 342 28.91 10.92 -24.73
CA PRO A 342 28.92 12.34 -24.39
C PRO A 342 28.83 13.25 -25.62
N VAL A 343 29.17 12.76 -26.82
CA VAL A 343 29.16 13.55 -28.05
C VAL A 343 27.73 13.73 -28.54
N ASN A 344 26.98 12.62 -28.61
CA ASN A 344 25.59 12.64 -29.08
C ASN A 344 24.57 12.80 -27.94
N SER A 345 25.04 12.88 -26.68
CA SER A 345 24.20 12.95 -25.47
C SER A 345 23.10 11.88 -25.45
N THR A 346 23.49 10.63 -25.73
CA THR A 346 22.58 9.49 -25.82
C THR A 346 23.14 8.28 -25.09
N LEU A 347 22.26 7.41 -24.59
CA LEU A 347 22.66 6.10 -24.09
C LEU A 347 22.92 5.17 -25.29
N LEU A 348 24.02 4.43 -25.27
CA LEU A 348 24.28 3.35 -26.23
C LEU A 348 24.05 2.01 -25.53
N LEU A 349 23.20 1.17 -26.10
CA LEU A 349 22.92 -0.21 -25.65
C LEU A 349 23.28 -1.16 -26.78
N GLY A 350 24.30 -2.02 -26.60
CA GLY A 350 24.78 -2.87 -27.69
C GLY A 350 25.22 -2.07 -28.92
N GLY A 351 25.77 -0.87 -28.69
CA GLY A 351 26.13 0.09 -29.74
C GLY A 351 24.97 0.83 -30.40
N GLN A 352 23.70 0.55 -30.04
CA GLN A 352 22.53 1.25 -30.60
C GLN A 352 22.11 2.44 -29.73
N PRO A 353 21.85 3.62 -30.33
CA PRO A 353 21.37 4.79 -29.61
C PRO A 353 19.97 4.53 -29.06
N THR A 354 19.83 4.75 -27.75
CA THR A 354 18.60 4.61 -26.99
C THR A 354 18.41 5.84 -26.11
N ASP A 355 17.18 6.30 -25.99
CA ASP A 355 16.84 7.39 -25.08
C ASP A 355 16.82 6.91 -23.63
N LEU A 356 17.52 7.63 -22.75
CA LEU A 356 17.62 7.33 -21.33
C LEU A 356 16.25 7.38 -20.64
N GLU A 357 15.42 8.36 -20.99
CA GLU A 357 14.08 8.51 -20.43
C GLU A 357 13.18 7.35 -20.83
N GLN A 358 13.36 6.81 -22.05
CA GLN A 358 12.66 5.62 -22.51
C GLN A 358 12.98 4.37 -21.67
N VAL A 359 14.24 4.19 -21.24
CA VAL A 359 14.62 3.06 -20.38
C VAL A 359 14.04 3.21 -18.97
N LEU A 360 14.10 4.42 -18.40
CA LEU A 360 13.48 4.72 -17.12
C LEU A 360 11.96 4.49 -17.17
N ASP A 361 11.30 4.99 -18.21
CA ASP A 361 9.87 4.82 -18.44
C ASP A 361 9.48 3.34 -18.54
N ALA A 362 10.27 2.53 -19.25
CA ALA A 362 10.05 1.09 -19.35
C ALA A 362 10.15 0.39 -17.98
N ALA A 363 11.13 0.76 -17.14
CA ALA A 363 11.27 0.21 -15.79
C ALA A 363 10.09 0.60 -14.88
N ILE A 364 9.67 1.86 -14.91
CA ILE A 364 8.51 2.35 -14.13
C ILE A 364 7.22 1.65 -14.58
N ARG A 365 7.02 1.51 -15.91
CA ARG A 365 5.89 0.78 -16.51
C ARG A 365 5.85 -0.67 -16.03
N ALA A 366 6.97 -1.39 -16.13
CA ALA A 366 7.06 -2.79 -15.72
C ALA A 366 6.71 -2.97 -14.23
N ARG A 367 7.25 -2.10 -13.38
CA ARG A 367 6.96 -2.10 -11.94
C ARG A 367 5.48 -1.83 -11.65
N ALA A 368 4.87 -0.85 -12.31
CA ALA A 368 3.46 -0.52 -12.11
C ALA A 368 2.52 -1.68 -12.49
N ILE A 369 2.86 -2.44 -13.54
CA ILE A 369 2.12 -3.63 -13.95
C ILE A 369 2.23 -4.72 -12.88
N CYS A 370 3.43 -5.00 -12.37
CA CYS A 370 3.65 -6.03 -11.34
C CYS A 370 2.97 -5.66 -10.01
N HIS A 371 3.09 -4.40 -9.56
CA HIS A 371 2.35 -3.93 -8.39
C HIS A 371 0.83 -4.00 -8.58
N GLY A 372 0.35 -3.67 -9.79
CA GLY A 372 -1.05 -3.83 -10.15
C GLY A 372 -1.51 -5.28 -10.02
N PHE A 373 -0.71 -6.24 -10.49
CA PHE A 373 -0.96 -7.67 -10.31
C PHE A 373 -1.14 -8.04 -8.83
N GLU A 374 -0.19 -7.65 -7.95
CA GLU A 374 -0.27 -7.94 -6.50
C GLU A 374 -1.56 -7.39 -5.88
N HIS A 375 -1.96 -6.18 -6.26
CA HIS A 375 -3.20 -5.56 -5.79
C HIS A 375 -4.45 -6.27 -6.34
N GLY A 376 -4.39 -6.79 -7.57
CA GLY A 376 -5.42 -7.65 -8.15
C GLY A 376 -5.58 -8.99 -7.43
N VAL A 377 -4.48 -9.62 -7.03
CA VAL A 377 -4.50 -10.84 -6.18
C VAL A 377 -5.20 -10.56 -4.86
N ALA A 378 -4.85 -9.46 -4.18
CA ALA A 378 -5.48 -9.08 -2.92
C ALA A 378 -6.99 -8.82 -3.06
N LEU A 379 -7.41 -8.24 -4.20
CA LEU A 379 -8.82 -8.04 -4.55
C LEU A 379 -9.56 -9.36 -4.74
N ALA A 380 -8.99 -10.29 -5.52
CA ALA A 380 -9.57 -11.60 -5.76
C ALA A 380 -9.75 -12.38 -4.44
N TYR A 381 -8.74 -12.33 -3.56
CA TYR A 381 -8.81 -12.97 -2.23
C TYR A 381 -9.90 -12.36 -1.36
N ALA A 382 -10.02 -11.02 -1.34
CA ALA A 382 -11.06 -10.36 -0.56
C ALA A 382 -12.47 -10.70 -1.05
N GLN A 383 -12.66 -10.79 -2.37
CA GLN A 383 -13.96 -11.10 -2.99
C GLN A 383 -14.35 -12.58 -2.86
N ASN A 384 -13.37 -13.47 -2.73
CA ASN A 384 -13.57 -14.91 -2.67
C ASN A 384 -13.07 -15.50 -1.34
N ALA A 385 -13.15 -14.74 -0.25
CA ALA A 385 -12.67 -15.14 1.08
C ALA A 385 -13.10 -16.56 1.52
N PRO A 386 -14.34 -17.04 1.24
CA PRO A 386 -14.75 -18.41 1.58
C PRO A 386 -13.99 -19.52 0.84
N LEU A 387 -13.34 -19.22 -0.28
CA LEU A 387 -12.58 -20.17 -1.09
C LEU A 387 -11.08 -20.21 -0.70
N ILE A 388 -10.64 -19.33 0.20
CA ILE A 388 -9.23 -19.22 0.57
C ILE A 388 -8.89 -20.29 1.60
N ILE A 389 -7.95 -21.16 1.22
CA ILE A 389 -7.40 -22.19 2.10
C ILE A 389 -6.12 -21.64 2.69
N TRP A 390 -6.18 -21.24 3.96
CA TRP A 390 -5.01 -20.77 4.69
C TRP A 390 -4.16 -21.98 5.10
N GLY A 391 -2.93 -22.06 4.60
CA GLY A 391 -1.95 -23.01 5.10
C GLY A 391 -1.60 -22.71 6.56
N ALA A 392 -1.18 -23.73 7.30
CA ALA A 392 -0.67 -23.60 8.67
C ALA A 392 0.77 -23.06 8.74
N GLU A 393 1.32 -22.56 7.63
CA GLU A 393 2.70 -22.11 7.56
C GLU A 393 2.88 -20.82 8.35
N GLU A 394 3.91 -20.80 9.19
CA GLU A 394 4.25 -19.61 9.96
C GLU A 394 4.69 -18.49 9.01
N ALA A 395 4.08 -17.31 9.16
CA ALA A 395 4.49 -16.15 8.41
C ALA A 395 6.00 -15.89 8.58
N ASN A 396 6.68 -15.73 7.45
CA ASN A 396 8.07 -15.30 7.45
C ASN A 396 8.23 -13.93 8.17
N TYR A 397 9.48 -13.51 8.41
CA TYR A 397 9.72 -12.28 9.16
C TYR A 397 9.14 -11.01 8.48
N VAL A 398 9.03 -10.98 7.15
CA VAL A 398 8.44 -9.85 6.42
C VAL A 398 6.94 -9.79 6.66
N GLY A 399 6.24 -10.92 6.56
CA GLY A 399 4.81 -11.00 6.89
C GLY A 399 4.52 -10.57 8.33
N ARG A 400 5.41 -10.93 9.28
CA ARG A 400 5.35 -10.48 10.68
C ARG A 400 5.61 -8.98 10.82
N ASP A 401 6.64 -8.44 10.16
CA ASP A 401 6.93 -7.00 10.14
C ASP A 401 5.78 -6.18 9.53
N LEU A 402 5.14 -6.68 8.46
CA LEU A 402 3.96 -6.05 7.86
C LEU A 402 2.74 -6.07 8.81
N SER A 403 2.62 -7.12 9.63
CA SER A 403 1.59 -7.23 10.67
C SER A 403 1.86 -6.27 11.84
N ILE A 404 3.13 -6.10 12.25
CA ILE A 404 3.57 -5.09 13.22
C ILE A 404 3.23 -3.67 12.72
N LEU A 405 3.55 -3.36 11.47
CA LEU A 405 3.26 -2.05 10.87
C LEU A 405 1.76 -1.79 10.77
N GLN A 406 0.96 -2.82 10.44
CA GLN A 406 -0.50 -2.72 10.45
C GLN A 406 -1.00 -2.41 11.87
N ALA A 407 -0.57 -3.17 12.87
CA ALA A 407 -0.94 -3.01 14.26
C ALA A 407 -0.61 -1.60 14.78
N ALA A 408 0.57 -1.07 14.45
CA ALA A 408 0.96 0.29 14.81
C ALA A 408 0.07 1.35 14.13
N GLY A 409 -0.21 1.19 12.84
CA GLY A 409 -1.08 2.10 12.09
C GLY A 409 -2.52 2.12 12.60
N GLU A 410 -3.10 0.95 12.90
CA GLU A 410 -4.42 0.82 13.53
C GLU A 410 -4.44 1.46 14.93
N SER A 411 -3.30 1.42 15.62
CA SER A 411 -3.07 2.08 16.90
C SER A 411 -2.83 3.59 16.80
N ARG A 412 -2.94 4.16 15.58
CA ARG A 412 -2.74 5.57 15.25
C ARG A 412 -1.31 6.08 15.40
N PHE A 413 -0.34 5.18 15.43
CA PHE A 413 1.07 5.53 15.55
C PHE A 413 1.76 5.45 14.16
N PRO A 414 2.23 6.57 13.59
CA PRO A 414 2.78 6.61 12.25
C PRO A 414 4.26 6.19 12.23
N VAL A 415 4.52 4.88 12.15
CA VAL A 415 5.88 4.33 12.01
C VAL A 415 6.53 4.80 10.70
N LEU A 416 7.76 5.29 10.78
CA LEU A 416 8.55 5.81 9.66
C LEU A 416 9.47 4.74 9.05
N ASP A 417 10.03 3.85 9.86
CA ASP A 417 10.88 2.73 9.42
C ASP A 417 10.78 1.57 10.42
N ILE A 418 11.06 0.36 9.96
CA ILE A 418 11.14 -0.85 10.79
C ILE A 418 12.44 -1.59 10.51
N ARG A 419 13.16 -1.95 11.57
CA ARG A 419 14.40 -2.72 11.48
C ARG A 419 14.37 -3.87 12.47
N ARG A 420 14.82 -5.02 12.00
CA ARG A 420 14.94 -6.23 12.81
C ARG A 420 16.40 -6.63 12.93
N ASN A 421 16.84 -6.93 14.15
CA ASN A 421 18.16 -7.49 14.43
C ASN A 421 18.01 -8.65 15.42
N GLY A 422 17.96 -9.88 14.90
CA GLY A 422 17.64 -11.06 15.71
C GLY A 422 16.23 -10.95 16.32
N SER A 423 16.15 -11.04 17.65
CA SER A 423 14.92 -10.89 18.43
C SER A 423 14.62 -9.44 18.86
N LEU A 424 15.38 -8.46 18.36
CA LEU A 424 15.11 -7.04 18.56
C LEU A 424 14.39 -6.45 17.35
N VAL A 425 13.30 -5.72 17.60
CA VAL A 425 12.62 -4.90 16.60
C VAL A 425 12.69 -3.43 16.99
N ARG A 426 13.21 -2.62 16.08
CA ARG A 426 13.25 -1.16 16.16
C ARG A 426 12.20 -0.56 15.23
N LEU A 427 11.38 0.32 15.80
CA LEU A 427 10.43 1.17 15.08
C LEU A 427 10.93 2.61 15.15
N ASP A 428 11.19 3.24 14.01
CA ASP A 428 11.45 4.67 13.95
C ASP A 428 10.11 5.40 13.82
N GLY A 429 9.86 6.42 14.63
CA GLY A 429 8.58 7.14 14.70
C GLY A 429 8.75 8.64 14.98
N PRO A 430 7.66 9.42 14.95
CA PRO A 430 7.69 10.82 15.37
C PRO A 430 8.09 10.93 16.84
N ASP A 431 8.50 12.13 17.23
CA ASP A 431 8.78 12.44 18.63
C ASP A 431 7.55 12.20 19.51
N ILE A 432 7.80 11.55 20.65
CA ILE A 432 6.77 11.19 21.61
C ILE A 432 6.48 12.41 22.47
N SER A 433 5.21 12.80 22.53
CA SER A 433 4.69 13.84 23.42
C SER A 433 3.73 13.22 24.43
N VAL A 434 3.23 14.02 25.38
CA VAL A 434 2.20 13.56 26.32
C VAL A 434 0.95 13.08 25.58
N GLU A 435 0.60 13.75 24.48
CA GLU A 435 -0.56 13.43 23.64
C GLU A 435 -0.38 12.15 22.83
N THR A 436 0.84 11.78 22.46
CA THR A 436 1.11 10.62 21.57
C THR A 436 1.67 9.39 22.29
N LEU A 437 2.02 9.52 23.58
CA LEU A 437 2.53 8.41 24.40
C LEU A 437 1.55 7.23 24.44
N ARG A 438 0.24 7.52 24.54
CA ARG A 438 -0.79 6.47 24.58
C ARG A 438 -0.81 5.65 23.31
N GLU A 439 -0.75 6.30 22.15
CA GLU A 439 -0.70 5.68 20.83
C GLU A 439 0.58 4.87 20.65
N ALA A 440 1.73 5.38 21.10
CA ALA A 440 3.01 4.67 21.09
C ALA A 440 2.94 3.37 21.90
N CYS A 441 2.45 3.43 23.15
CA CYS A 441 2.30 2.25 23.99
C CYS A 441 1.27 1.25 23.42
N ARG A 442 0.18 1.74 22.83
CA ARG A 442 -0.81 0.89 22.13
C ARG A 442 -0.18 0.17 20.95
N ALA A 443 0.59 0.88 20.14
CA ALA A 443 1.29 0.32 18.99
C ALA A 443 2.25 -0.79 19.42
N LEU A 444 3.02 -0.60 20.51
CA LEU A 444 3.91 -1.62 21.05
C LEU A 444 3.17 -2.87 21.53
N LEU A 445 2.06 -2.74 22.28
CA LEU A 445 1.27 -3.90 22.71
C LEU A 445 0.68 -4.66 21.52
N ARG A 446 0.09 -3.94 20.57
CA ARG A 446 -0.53 -4.57 19.39
C ARG A 446 0.53 -5.21 18.48
N ALA A 447 1.71 -4.61 18.37
CA ALA A 447 2.85 -5.20 17.67
C ALA A 447 3.37 -6.46 18.37
N ALA A 448 3.41 -6.48 19.70
CA ALA A 448 3.79 -7.67 20.48
C ALA A 448 2.82 -8.85 20.33
N LEU A 449 1.54 -8.59 20.03
CA LEU A 449 0.60 -9.63 19.62
C LEU A 449 0.85 -10.13 18.20
N ALA A 450 1.24 -9.24 17.30
CA ALA A 450 1.51 -9.58 15.91
C ALA A 450 2.78 -10.45 15.76
N ASP A 451 3.78 -10.25 16.63
CA ASP A 451 4.98 -11.11 16.71
C ASP A 451 5.39 -11.34 18.17
N PRO A 452 4.91 -12.43 18.81
CA PRO A 452 5.24 -12.75 20.20
C PRO A 452 6.67 -13.27 20.40
N SER A 453 7.43 -13.48 19.31
CA SER A 453 8.82 -13.95 19.36
C SER A 453 9.85 -12.84 19.64
N ILE A 454 9.42 -11.57 19.64
CA ILE A 454 10.28 -10.42 19.88
C ILE A 454 10.64 -10.33 21.37
N GLU A 455 11.94 -10.34 21.64
CA GLU A 455 12.48 -10.23 23.01
C GLU A 455 12.66 -8.77 23.42
N ARG A 456 12.89 -7.85 22.47
CA ARG A 456 13.11 -6.43 22.74
C ARG A 456 12.52 -5.53 21.66
N TRP A 457 11.78 -4.53 22.10
CA TRP A 457 11.20 -3.48 21.29
C TRP A 457 11.92 -2.17 21.55
N GLU A 458 12.28 -1.45 20.49
CA GLU A 458 12.84 -0.11 20.57
C GLU A 458 12.01 0.85 19.73
N LEU A 459 11.47 1.89 20.36
CA LEU A 459 10.80 2.98 19.67
C LEU A 459 11.74 4.18 19.62
N CYS A 460 12.37 4.38 18.47
CA CYS A 460 13.30 5.46 18.19
C CYS A 460 12.55 6.69 17.66
N GLN A 461 12.98 7.86 18.11
CA GLN A 461 12.36 9.14 17.76
C GLN A 461 13.15 9.84 16.65
N THR A 462 12.45 10.68 15.88
CA THR A 462 13.04 11.45 14.77
C THR A 462 14.10 12.44 15.21
N SER A 463 13.88 13.12 16.35
CA SER A 463 14.81 14.12 16.84
C SER A 463 16.14 13.48 17.28
N PRO A 464 17.28 13.99 16.78
CA PRO A 464 18.59 13.44 17.10
C PRO A 464 18.89 13.54 18.60
N GLY A 465 19.49 12.49 19.15
CA GLY A 465 19.92 12.44 20.55
C GLY A 465 18.81 12.15 21.57
N ARG A 466 17.54 11.99 21.15
CA ARG A 466 16.46 11.55 22.05
C ARG A 466 16.63 10.05 22.39
N PRO A 467 16.45 9.66 23.67
CA PRO A 467 16.53 8.26 24.05
C PRO A 467 15.34 7.47 23.46
N PRO A 468 15.55 6.22 23.01
CA PRO A 468 14.46 5.36 22.58
C PRO A 468 13.62 4.90 23.78
N LEU A 469 12.32 4.66 23.54
CA LEU A 469 11.47 3.95 24.50
C LEU A 469 11.69 2.44 24.26
N CYS A 470 12.36 1.78 25.22
CA CYS A 470 12.74 0.38 25.12
C CYS A 470 11.86 -0.50 26.01
N VAL A 471 11.21 -1.53 25.45
CA VAL A 471 10.40 -2.49 26.22
C VAL A 471 10.86 -3.90 25.89
N ASP A 472 11.13 -4.71 26.91
CA ASP A 472 11.43 -6.13 26.71
C ASP A 472 10.16 -6.99 26.74
N ARG A 473 10.33 -8.29 26.46
CA ARG A 473 9.23 -9.26 26.46
C ARG A 473 8.50 -9.36 27.79
N THR A 474 9.16 -9.15 28.93
CA THR A 474 8.49 -9.20 30.24
C THR A 474 7.52 -8.02 30.41
N GLY A 475 7.93 -6.84 29.94
CA GLY A 475 7.09 -5.64 29.93
C GLY A 475 5.88 -5.79 29.01
N THR A 476 6.08 -6.25 27.77
CA THR A 476 4.96 -6.47 26.84
C THR A 476 4.04 -7.58 27.32
N HIS A 477 4.57 -8.69 27.82
CA HIS A 477 3.76 -9.79 28.36
C HIS A 477 2.91 -9.36 29.55
N ALA A 478 3.46 -8.63 30.51
CA ALA A 478 2.70 -8.11 31.65
C ALA A 478 1.60 -7.13 31.21
N GLY A 479 1.87 -6.29 30.20
CA GLY A 479 0.85 -5.42 29.61
C GLY A 479 -0.24 -6.19 28.89
N LEU A 480 0.12 -7.23 28.13
CA LEU A 480 -0.85 -8.09 27.43
C LEU A 480 -1.72 -8.89 28.38
N GLN A 481 -1.18 -9.44 29.48
CA GLN A 481 -1.99 -10.11 30.51
C GLN A 481 -3.08 -9.20 31.11
N VAL A 482 -2.81 -7.90 31.22
CA VAL A 482 -3.80 -6.91 31.67
C VAL A 482 -4.79 -6.56 30.55
N ALA A 483 -4.33 -6.53 29.30
CA ALA A 483 -5.13 -6.11 28.15
C ALA A 483 -6.03 -7.20 27.56
N GLU A 484 -5.59 -8.46 27.55
CA GLU A 484 -6.26 -9.61 26.94
C GLU A 484 -7.72 -9.77 27.35
N PRO A 485 -8.07 -9.70 28.65
CA PRO A 485 -9.46 -9.87 29.08
C PRO A 485 -10.38 -8.70 28.68
N LEU A 486 -9.81 -7.58 28.22
CA LEU A 486 -10.52 -6.31 28.07
C LEU A 486 -10.76 -5.91 26.62
N TRP A 487 -10.06 -6.47 25.62
CA TRP A 487 -10.12 -5.96 24.23
C TRP A 487 -11.53 -5.90 23.63
N GLU A 488 -12.44 -6.78 24.04
CA GLU A 488 -13.84 -6.82 23.60
C GLU A 488 -14.78 -5.98 24.49
N LEU A 489 -14.33 -5.56 25.68
CA LEU A 489 -15.16 -4.96 26.72
C LEU A 489 -14.88 -3.46 26.93
N ALA A 490 -13.62 -3.05 26.84
CA ALA A 490 -13.17 -1.69 27.11
C ALA A 490 -11.82 -1.41 26.42
N ASP A 491 -11.40 -0.14 26.39
CA ASP A 491 -10.04 0.19 25.97
C ASP A 491 -9.04 -0.17 27.09
N PRO A 492 -8.16 -1.18 26.92
CA PRO A 492 -7.30 -1.64 28.00
C PRO A 492 -6.14 -0.69 28.32
N LEU A 493 -5.90 0.29 27.46
CA LEU A 493 -4.65 1.06 27.50
C LEU A 493 -4.39 1.81 28.80
N PRO A 494 -5.37 2.46 29.45
CA PRO A 494 -5.13 3.16 30.72
C PRO A 494 -4.54 2.25 31.82
N PHE A 495 -4.73 0.93 31.70
CA PHE A 495 -4.30 -0.07 32.69
C PHE A 495 -3.05 -0.82 32.23
N ALA A 496 -3.07 -1.29 30.97
CA ALA A 496 -1.99 -2.07 30.37
C ALA A 496 -0.72 -1.26 30.08
N VAL A 497 -0.82 0.07 30.03
CA VAL A 497 0.34 0.97 29.87
C VAL A 497 1.23 1.02 31.12
N LEU A 498 0.67 0.78 32.30
CA LEU A 498 1.41 0.86 33.57
C LEU A 498 2.61 -0.12 33.62
N PRO A 499 2.44 -1.44 33.36
CA PRO A 499 3.58 -2.37 33.30
C PRO A 499 4.56 -2.06 32.18
N LEU A 500 4.08 -1.61 31.01
CA LEU A 500 4.97 -1.19 29.91
C LEU A 500 5.89 -0.04 30.33
N LEU A 501 5.33 1.00 30.96
CA LEU A 501 6.10 2.16 31.38
C LEU A 501 7.04 1.81 32.54
N ALA A 502 6.63 0.95 33.47
CA ALA A 502 7.51 0.44 34.51
C ALA A 502 8.75 -0.24 33.91
N ASN A 503 8.54 -1.13 32.92
CA ASN A 503 9.62 -1.81 32.21
C ASN A 503 10.48 -0.82 31.41
N ALA A 504 9.85 0.11 30.68
CA ALA A 504 10.56 1.10 29.88
C ALA A 504 11.45 2.01 30.74
N MET A 505 10.99 2.41 31.92
CA MET A 505 11.76 3.26 32.83
C MET A 505 13.00 2.51 33.34
N THR A 506 12.82 1.25 33.74
CA THR A 506 13.94 0.38 34.14
C THR A 506 14.95 0.21 32.99
N ASN A 507 14.47 -0.01 31.77
CA ASN A 507 15.32 -0.20 30.58
C ASN A 507 16.05 1.08 30.14
N ALA A 508 15.50 2.26 30.44
CA ALA A 508 16.20 3.54 30.26
C ALA A 508 17.25 3.81 31.35
N GLY A 509 17.38 2.94 32.36
CA GLY A 509 18.33 3.12 33.46
C GLY A 509 17.86 4.13 34.50
N GLU A 510 16.55 4.46 34.53
CA GLU A 510 16.01 5.37 35.53
C GLU A 510 16.06 4.74 36.92
N PRO A 511 16.33 5.54 37.98
CA PRO A 511 16.28 5.04 39.35
C PRO A 511 14.92 4.42 39.67
N ALA A 512 14.91 3.32 40.43
CA ALA A 512 13.68 2.63 40.82
C ALA A 512 12.66 3.56 41.52
N GLU A 513 13.14 4.59 42.22
CA GLU A 513 12.29 5.62 42.84
C GLU A 513 11.61 6.53 41.82
N THR A 514 12.30 6.88 40.73
CA THR A 514 11.73 7.66 39.62
C THR A 514 10.71 6.81 38.87
N ALA A 515 11.07 5.57 38.53
CA ALA A 515 10.18 4.63 37.82
C ALA A 515 8.86 4.42 38.58
N VAL A 516 8.94 4.12 39.88
CA VAL A 516 7.76 3.92 40.72
C VAL A 516 6.93 5.19 40.88
N SER A 517 7.58 6.36 41.02
CA SER A 517 6.91 7.65 41.13
C SER A 517 6.12 7.98 39.87
N THR A 518 6.70 7.74 38.70
CA THR A 518 6.04 7.95 37.40
C THR A 518 4.82 7.05 37.23
N VAL A 519 4.95 5.74 37.53
CA VAL A 519 3.82 4.79 37.42
C VAL A 519 2.71 5.15 38.42
N LEU A 520 3.06 5.50 39.66
CA LEU A 520 2.09 5.95 40.67
C LEU A 520 1.36 7.23 40.24
N CYS A 521 2.10 8.21 39.69
CA CYS A 521 1.52 9.45 39.18
C CYS A 521 0.49 9.16 38.09
N LEU A 522 0.81 8.32 37.11
CA LEU A 522 -0.09 8.00 35.99
C LEU A 522 -1.29 7.16 36.44
N ALA A 523 -1.08 6.16 37.29
CA ALA A 523 -2.16 5.35 37.84
C ALA A 523 -3.15 6.21 38.65
N ALA A 524 -2.64 7.10 39.50
CA ALA A 524 -3.47 8.03 40.26
C ALA A 524 -4.17 9.06 39.37
N ALA A 525 -3.48 9.60 38.36
CA ALA A 525 -4.05 10.54 37.39
C ALA A 525 -5.25 9.92 36.65
N HIS A 526 -5.19 8.65 36.28
CA HIS A 526 -6.30 7.96 35.63
C HIS A 526 -7.52 7.79 36.56
N VAL A 527 -7.33 7.41 37.83
CA VAL A 527 -8.44 7.32 38.80
C VAL A 527 -9.10 8.68 39.01
N VAL A 528 -8.29 9.71 39.26
CA VAL A 528 -8.75 11.08 39.53
C VAL A 528 -9.46 11.67 38.31
N GLY A 529 -8.83 11.56 37.13
CA GLY A 529 -9.41 12.06 35.88
C GLY A 529 -10.73 11.38 35.53
N GLU A 530 -10.86 10.08 35.80
CA GLU A 530 -12.12 9.36 35.57
C GLU A 530 -13.22 9.78 36.54
N ARG A 531 -12.89 9.93 37.83
CA ARG A 531 -13.82 10.47 38.83
C ARG A 531 -14.32 11.84 38.41
N ASP A 532 -13.40 12.73 38.01
CA ASP A 532 -13.73 14.11 37.65
C ASP A 532 -14.57 14.15 36.36
N ARG A 533 -14.30 13.27 35.39
CA ARG A 533 -15.12 13.09 34.17
C ARG A 533 -16.54 12.65 34.51
N LEU A 534 -16.69 11.71 35.45
CA LEU A 534 -17.98 11.13 35.85
C LEU A 534 -18.72 11.95 36.92
N PHE A 535 -18.08 12.98 37.49
CA PHE A 535 -18.60 13.80 38.58
C PHE A 535 -20.06 14.27 38.35
N PRO A 536 -20.46 14.80 37.18
CA PRO A 536 -21.83 15.27 36.98
C PRO A 536 -22.88 14.14 37.10
N ALA A 537 -22.55 12.93 36.63
CA ALA A 537 -23.44 11.78 36.69
C ALA A 537 -23.48 11.18 38.11
N LEU A 538 -22.33 11.09 38.77
CA LEU A 538 -22.23 10.67 40.17
C LEU A 538 -23.04 11.59 41.09
N ALA A 539 -22.94 12.91 40.91
CA ALA A 539 -23.71 13.89 41.68
C ALA A 539 -25.24 13.75 41.52
N GLN A 540 -25.69 13.14 40.42
CA GLN A 540 -27.11 12.82 40.17
C GLN A 540 -27.50 11.42 40.67
N ASP A 541 -26.62 10.75 41.42
CA ASP A 541 -26.76 9.40 41.95
C ASP A 541 -26.91 8.30 40.87
N ASP A 542 -26.25 8.46 39.72
CA ASP A 542 -26.24 7.47 38.64
C ASP A 542 -25.42 6.22 39.00
N SER A 543 -26.10 5.07 39.11
CA SER A 543 -25.46 3.79 39.41
C SER A 543 -24.52 3.31 38.30
N ALA A 544 -24.78 3.65 37.04
CA ALA A 544 -23.92 3.23 35.93
C ALA A 544 -22.56 3.93 36.00
N ALA A 545 -22.55 5.24 36.29
CA ALA A 545 -21.33 6.01 36.51
C ALA A 545 -20.54 5.51 37.72
N LYS A 546 -21.23 5.07 38.78
CA LYS A 546 -20.59 4.42 39.94
C LYS A 546 -19.90 3.11 39.54
N ASP A 547 -20.61 2.24 38.82
CA ASP A 547 -20.06 0.94 38.41
C ASP A 547 -18.88 1.11 37.45
N GLU A 548 -18.94 2.09 36.55
CA GLU A 548 -17.84 2.47 35.65
C GLU A 548 -16.61 2.93 36.44
N LEU A 549 -16.76 3.87 37.39
CA LEU A 549 -15.64 4.35 38.20
C LEU A 549 -15.00 3.24 39.05
N ILE A 550 -15.82 2.40 39.71
CA ILE A 550 -15.32 1.26 40.51
C ILE A 550 -14.59 0.25 39.61
N SER A 551 -15.14 -0.04 38.42
CA SER A 551 -14.52 -0.93 37.45
C SER A 551 -13.16 -0.39 37.00
N THR A 552 -13.10 0.90 36.61
CA THR A 552 -11.86 1.57 36.20
C THR A 552 -10.80 1.56 37.30
N ALA A 553 -11.16 1.91 38.52
CA ALA A 553 -10.23 1.91 39.66
C ALA A 553 -9.70 0.50 39.99
N LYS A 554 -10.55 -0.54 39.84
CA LYS A 554 -10.12 -1.94 39.98
C LYS A 554 -9.13 -2.34 38.88
N LEU A 555 -9.39 -1.98 37.63
CA LEU A 555 -8.48 -2.27 36.51
C LEU A 555 -7.13 -1.54 36.67
N ILE A 556 -7.14 -0.31 37.19
CA ILE A 556 -5.91 0.42 37.53
C ILE A 556 -5.14 -0.28 38.66
N SER A 557 -5.84 -0.80 39.68
CA SER A 557 -5.21 -1.63 40.73
C SER A 557 -4.52 -2.85 40.13
N ASP A 558 -5.17 -3.56 39.20
CA ASP A 558 -4.58 -4.75 38.57
C ASP A 558 -3.40 -4.40 37.66
N GLY A 559 -3.47 -3.31 36.89
CA GLY A 559 -2.34 -2.79 36.12
C GLY A 559 -1.17 -2.36 37.00
N ALA A 560 -1.42 -1.73 38.15
CA ALA A 560 -0.39 -1.35 39.12
C ALA A 560 0.26 -2.58 39.78
N LYS A 561 -0.50 -3.66 40.05
CA LYS A 561 0.07 -4.94 40.51
C LYS A 561 0.98 -5.57 39.47
N ALA A 562 0.56 -5.59 38.20
CA ALA A 562 1.39 -6.10 37.11
C ALA A 562 2.68 -5.28 36.97
N ALA A 563 2.59 -3.95 37.00
CA ALA A 563 3.76 -3.07 37.00
C ALA A 563 4.70 -3.32 38.19
N ALA A 564 4.14 -3.56 39.39
CA ALA A 564 4.94 -3.84 40.58
C ALA A 564 5.79 -5.11 40.47
N GLN A 565 5.35 -6.11 39.67
CA GLN A 565 6.11 -7.35 39.47
C GLN A 565 7.40 -7.11 38.66
N LEU A 566 7.47 -6.02 37.90
CA LEU A 566 8.61 -5.66 37.04
C LEU A 566 9.63 -4.74 37.74
N LEU A 567 9.35 -4.28 38.96
CA LEU A 567 10.22 -3.37 39.71
C LEU A 567 10.93 -4.05 40.89
N GLU A 568 12.06 -3.48 41.29
CA GLU A 568 12.82 -3.93 42.47
C GLU A 568 12.05 -3.73 43.79
N ARG A 569 12.45 -4.46 44.85
CA ARG A 569 11.68 -4.60 46.11
C ARG A 569 11.15 -3.28 46.72
N PRO A 570 11.92 -2.19 46.88
CA PRO A 570 11.39 -0.97 47.49
C PRO A 570 10.30 -0.31 46.65
N ALA A 571 10.51 -0.25 45.34
CA ALA A 571 9.54 0.27 44.36
C ALA A 571 8.30 -0.62 44.26
N ARG A 572 8.51 -1.94 44.15
CA ARG A 572 7.45 -2.95 44.13
C ARG A 572 6.49 -2.83 45.33
N ARG A 573 7.03 -2.69 46.55
CA ARG A 573 6.19 -2.54 47.75
C ARG A 573 5.31 -1.28 47.71
N LYS A 574 5.83 -0.16 47.22
CA LYS A 574 5.08 1.10 47.10
C LYS A 574 3.90 0.96 46.13
N LEU A 575 4.10 0.35 44.95
CA LEU A 575 3.02 0.10 43.99
C LEU A 575 1.99 -0.91 44.50
N LEU A 576 2.42 -2.00 45.13
CA LEU A 576 1.49 -2.98 45.70
C LEU A 576 0.62 -2.35 46.79
N ALA A 577 1.21 -1.56 47.69
CA ALA A 577 0.45 -0.86 48.72
C ALA A 577 -0.59 0.10 48.12
N PHE A 578 -0.22 0.85 47.06
CA PHE A 578 -1.18 1.69 46.34
C PHE A 578 -2.32 0.87 45.71
N ALA A 579 -1.99 -0.23 45.04
CA ALA A 579 -2.97 -1.10 44.41
C ALA A 579 -3.93 -1.74 45.43
N GLU A 580 -3.43 -2.15 46.60
CA GLU A 580 -4.22 -2.68 47.72
C GLU A 580 -5.16 -1.62 48.30
N VAL A 581 -4.68 -0.38 48.47
CA VAL A 581 -5.52 0.75 48.92
C VAL A 581 -6.65 1.01 47.93
N LEU A 582 -6.36 1.07 46.62
CA LEU A 582 -7.40 1.24 45.59
C LEU A 582 -8.42 0.10 45.60
N ALA A 583 -7.97 -1.15 45.74
CA ALA A 583 -8.85 -2.30 45.81
C ALA A 583 -9.74 -2.27 47.07
N GLY A 584 -9.18 -1.85 48.20
CA GLY A 584 -9.92 -1.63 49.45
C GLY A 584 -10.98 -0.53 49.32
N ASP A 585 -10.64 0.60 48.68
CA ASP A 585 -11.60 1.67 48.38
C ASP A 585 -12.72 1.17 47.47
N CYS A 586 -12.41 0.42 46.41
CA CYS A 586 -13.42 -0.18 45.53
C CYS A 586 -14.38 -1.11 46.30
N HIS A 587 -13.86 -1.92 47.23
CA HIS A 587 -14.67 -2.81 48.05
C HIS A 587 -15.59 -2.04 49.00
N ARG A 588 -15.04 -1.05 49.71
CA ARG A 588 -15.76 -0.16 50.65
C ARG A 588 -16.87 0.62 49.95
N LEU A 589 -16.58 1.17 48.77
CA LEU A 589 -17.49 2.06 48.04
C LEU A 589 -18.54 1.32 47.21
N ARG A 590 -18.45 -0.01 47.12
CA ARG A 590 -19.45 -0.81 46.40
C ARG A 590 -20.85 -0.71 47.02
N SER A 591 -20.94 -0.57 48.33
CA SER A 591 -22.22 -0.36 49.05
C SER A 591 -22.60 1.11 49.24
N ALA A 592 -21.72 2.05 48.88
CA ALA A 592 -21.97 3.50 48.97
C ALA A 592 -22.96 3.98 47.91
N ARG A 593 -23.61 5.13 48.12
CA ARG A 593 -24.43 5.77 47.08
C ARG A 593 -23.54 6.42 46.01
N ALA A 594 -24.03 6.57 44.78
CA ALA A 594 -23.19 7.05 43.68
C ALA A 594 -22.70 8.49 43.90
N PHE A 595 -23.52 9.37 44.50
CA PHE A 595 -23.09 10.73 44.84
C PHE A 595 -21.96 10.78 45.89
N GLU A 596 -21.82 9.75 46.72
CA GLU A 596 -20.75 9.68 47.73
C GLU A 596 -19.38 9.48 47.08
N LEU A 597 -19.33 8.86 45.88
CA LEU A 597 -18.08 8.64 45.15
C LEU A 597 -17.51 9.92 44.53
N ALA A 598 -18.31 10.98 44.40
CA ALA A 598 -17.93 12.23 43.76
C ALA A 598 -16.71 12.92 44.42
N HIS A 599 -16.45 12.61 45.70
CA HIS A 599 -15.34 13.15 46.48
C HIS A 599 -14.44 12.07 47.10
N GLU A 600 -14.60 10.81 46.69
CA GLU A 600 -13.83 9.68 47.20
C GLU A 600 -12.55 9.44 46.36
N PHE A 601 -11.84 8.35 46.65
CA PHE A 601 -10.48 8.07 46.15
C PHE A 601 -9.44 9.13 46.56
N VAL A 602 -9.63 9.72 47.74
CA VAL A 602 -8.68 10.67 48.37
C VAL A 602 -7.22 10.15 48.40
N PRO A 603 -6.95 8.85 48.62
CA PRO A 603 -5.58 8.34 48.50
C PRO A 603 -4.97 8.55 47.11
N ALA A 604 -5.75 8.40 46.03
CA ALA A 604 -5.29 8.67 44.67
C ALA A 604 -4.95 10.15 44.47
N ASP A 605 -5.79 11.08 44.95
CA ASP A 605 -5.49 12.52 44.92
C ASP A 605 -4.17 12.87 45.64
N ARG A 606 -3.92 12.25 46.79
CA ARG A 606 -2.68 12.47 47.56
C ARG A 606 -1.47 11.93 46.82
N VAL A 607 -1.59 10.75 46.22
CA VAL A 607 -0.53 10.14 45.41
C VAL A 607 -0.23 11.02 44.19
N LEU A 608 -1.25 11.46 43.47
CA LEU A 608 -1.10 12.35 42.32
C LEU A 608 -0.36 13.63 42.69
N ARG A 609 -0.79 14.33 43.77
CA ARG A 609 -0.13 15.56 44.24
C ARG A 609 1.32 15.34 44.68
N ARG A 610 1.63 14.17 45.23
CA ARG A 610 2.98 13.84 45.72
C ARG A 610 3.96 13.53 44.59
N HIS A 611 3.48 12.88 43.53
CA HIS A 611 4.32 12.28 42.50
C HIS A 611 4.27 13.02 41.15
N ALA A 612 3.36 13.98 40.98
CA ALA A 612 3.32 14.85 39.81
C ALA A 612 4.43 15.94 39.85
N PRO A 613 4.98 16.33 38.68
CA PRO A 613 4.74 15.76 37.36
C PRO A 613 5.50 14.44 37.16
N ALA A 614 4.92 13.53 36.37
CA ALA A 614 5.60 12.31 35.92
C ALA A 614 6.86 12.67 35.11
N ARG A 615 7.96 11.97 35.36
CA ARG A 615 9.22 12.14 34.62
C ARG A 615 9.36 10.98 33.64
N LEU A 616 9.38 11.31 32.34
CA LEU A 616 9.49 10.35 31.25
C LEU A 616 10.63 10.79 30.32
N PRO A 617 11.74 10.04 30.22
CA PRO A 617 12.94 10.51 29.54
C PRO A 617 12.79 10.63 28.01
N TRP A 618 11.80 9.94 27.43
CA TRP A 618 11.49 9.95 26.01
C TRP A 618 10.40 10.94 25.61
N VAL A 619 9.75 11.65 26.54
CA VAL A 619 8.68 12.60 26.21
C VAL A 619 9.25 14.02 26.02
N THR A 620 8.87 14.68 24.93
CA THR A 620 9.16 16.09 24.67
C THR A 620 8.45 16.99 25.69
N ALA A 621 9.17 17.93 26.31
CA ALA A 621 8.56 18.94 27.17
C ALA A 621 7.78 19.95 26.32
N LEU A 622 6.66 20.47 26.83
CA LEU A 622 5.84 21.48 26.15
C LEU A 622 6.66 22.73 25.74
N ASP A 623 7.73 23.04 26.46
CA ASP A 623 8.59 24.21 26.23
C ASP A 623 9.64 24.03 25.11
N ASP A 624 9.87 22.81 24.62
CA ASP A 624 10.84 22.53 23.54
C ASP A 624 10.26 22.75 22.14
N SER A 625 8.98 23.11 22.03
CA SER A 625 8.26 23.30 20.75
C SER A 625 8.29 24.74 20.22
N GLY A 626 9.03 25.64 20.88
CA GLY A 626 9.30 27.00 20.44
C GLY A 626 10.76 27.16 19.97
N GLY A 627 11.03 26.83 18.70
CA GLY A 627 12.29 27.09 18.01
C GLY A 627 12.06 27.42 16.56
#